data_AF-A0A7K3YAH0-F1
#
_entry.id   AF-A0A7K3YAH0-F1
#
_cell.length_a   1.000
_cell.length_b   1.000
_cell.length_c   1.000
_cell.angle_alpha   90.00
_cell.angle_beta   90.00
_cell.angle_gamma   90.00
#
_symmetry.space_group_name_H-M   'P 1'
#
loop_
_entity.id
_entity.type
_entity.pdbx_description
1 polymer ?
#
loop_
_entity_poly.entity_id
_entity_poly.type
_entity_poly.pdbx_seq_one_letter_code
_entity_poly.pdbx_strand_id
1 'polypeptide(L)'
;MDNFQQITGFIWSVADDVLRDDFKRSKYPDVILPFTVLRRIDCVLSPTKEQVFEKYDELKDDIENLDLILRHESGYAFYNTSRYDFGRLLDDPSNIQKNLIDYINGFSENMRDILDRFKI
;
A
#
# COMPACT_ATOMS: atom_id res chain seq x y z
N MET A 1 -9.50 10.46 26.29
CA MET A 1 -8.80 11.02 25.11
C MET A 1 -7.31 10.72 25.26
N ASP A 2 -6.96 9.43 25.36
CA ASP A 2 -5.60 8.98 25.73
C ASP A 2 -4.90 8.19 24.61
N ASN A 3 -5.53 8.11 23.43
CA ASN A 3 -5.14 7.13 22.42
C ASN A 3 -4.01 7.61 21.49
N PHE A 4 -3.93 8.92 21.19
CA PHE A 4 -2.96 9.40 20.18
C PHE A 4 -1.50 9.34 20.66
N GLN A 5 -1.22 9.78 21.88
CA GLN A 5 0.13 9.69 22.46
C GLN A 5 0.56 8.22 22.65
N GLN A 6 -0.37 7.34 23.00
CA GLN A 6 -0.10 5.90 23.12
C GLN A 6 0.22 5.26 21.76
N ILE A 7 -0.57 5.54 20.72
CA ILE A 7 -0.35 5.03 19.36
C ILE A 7 0.98 5.56 18.80
N THR A 8 1.25 6.85 18.95
CA THR A 8 2.52 7.43 18.49
C THR A 8 3.71 6.83 19.24
N GLY A 9 3.61 6.69 20.57
CA GLY A 9 4.63 6.00 21.38
C GLY A 9 4.87 4.56 20.92
N PHE A 10 3.80 3.82 20.62
CA PHE A 10 3.90 2.45 20.10
C PHE A 10 4.59 2.37 18.74
N ILE A 11 4.26 3.27 17.80
CA ILE A 11 4.94 3.32 16.49
C ILE A 11 6.44 3.57 16.68
N TRP A 12 6.81 4.52 17.55
CA TRP A 12 8.21 4.82 17.83
C TRP A 12 8.94 3.66 18.54
N SER A 13 8.28 2.93 19.45
CA SER A 13 8.90 1.78 20.09
C SER A 13 9.19 0.65 19.10
N VAL A 14 8.24 0.36 18.20
CA VAL A 14 8.46 -0.65 17.14
C VAL A 14 9.59 -0.23 16.21
N ALA A 15 9.64 1.05 15.81
CA ALA A 15 10.74 1.55 14.98
C ALA A 15 12.10 1.46 15.69
N ASP A 16 12.14 1.71 17.00
CA ASP A 16 13.33 1.57 17.83
C ASP A 16 13.82 0.11 17.98
N ASP A 17 12.93 -0.86 17.81
CA ASP A 17 13.27 -2.29 17.88
C ASP A 17 13.66 -2.84 16.50
N VAL A 18 13.03 -2.37 15.43
CA VAL A 18 13.21 -2.91 14.07
C VAL A 18 14.26 -2.15 13.26
N LEU A 19 14.39 -0.83 13.41
CA LEU A 19 15.21 0.02 12.52
C LEU A 19 16.53 0.48 13.14
N ARG A 20 16.78 0.22 14.43
CA ARG A 20 17.88 0.84 15.18
C ARG A 20 19.27 0.51 14.63
N ASP A 21 19.46 -0.72 14.15
CA ASP A 21 20.77 -1.17 13.67
C ASP A 21 21.03 -0.77 12.21
N ASP A 22 19.96 -0.54 11.43
CA ASP A 22 20.03 -0.21 10.00
C ASP A 22 19.93 1.29 9.72
N PHE A 23 19.20 2.04 10.56
CA PHE A 23 18.91 3.46 10.35
C PHE A 23 19.20 4.31 11.60
N LYS A 24 19.68 5.53 11.37
CA LYS A 24 19.71 6.55 12.43
C LYS A 24 18.28 6.96 12.78
N ARG A 25 18.00 7.26 14.05
CA ARG A 25 16.66 7.74 14.48
C ARG A 25 16.11 8.91 13.66
N SER A 26 16.98 9.83 13.21
CA SER A 26 16.59 10.94 12.33
C SER A 26 16.09 10.50 10.95
N LYS A 27 16.30 9.24 10.58
CA LYS A 27 15.87 8.60 9.33
C LYS A 27 14.64 7.69 9.49
N TYR A 28 14.17 7.44 10.71
CA TYR A 28 12.94 6.66 10.91
C TYR A 28 11.73 7.27 10.20
N PRO A 29 11.53 8.61 10.17
CA PRO A 29 10.41 9.19 9.44
C PRO A 29 10.41 8.85 7.94
N ASP A 30 11.60 8.67 7.34
CA ASP A 30 11.75 8.32 5.92
C ASP A 30 11.21 6.91 5.64
N VAL A 31 11.10 6.03 6.65
CA VAL A 31 10.50 4.69 6.54
C VAL A 31 9.06 4.69 7.04
N ILE A 32 8.79 5.24 8.22
CA ILE A 32 7.47 5.19 8.86
C ILE A 32 6.41 5.90 8.01
N LEU A 33 6.74 7.07 7.44
CA LEU A 33 5.77 7.87 6.69
C LEU A 33 5.26 7.15 5.43
N PRO A 34 6.11 6.62 4.53
CA PRO A 34 5.64 5.88 3.37
C PRO A 34 4.74 4.69 3.73
N PHE A 35 5.12 3.89 4.74
CA PHE A 35 4.32 2.74 5.16
C PHE A 35 2.99 3.15 5.81
N THR A 36 2.96 4.28 6.53
CA THR A 36 1.71 4.84 7.07
C THR A 36 0.77 5.28 5.95
N VAL A 37 1.30 5.93 4.91
CA VAL A 37 0.54 6.35 3.73
C VAL A 37 0.02 5.13 2.97
N LEU A 38 0.89 4.15 2.68
CA LEU A 38 0.50 2.90 2.03
C LEU A 38 -0.61 2.19 2.80
N ARG A 39 -0.48 2.05 4.13
CA ARG A 39 -1.51 1.42 4.96
C ARG A 39 -2.83 2.19 4.92
N ARG A 40 -2.79 3.53 4.88
CA ARG A 40 -4.01 4.35 4.77
C ARG A 40 -4.71 4.12 3.43
N ILE A 41 -3.96 4.09 2.34
CA ILE A 41 -4.47 3.82 0.99
C ILE A 41 -5.09 2.42 0.93
N ASP A 42 -4.40 1.42 1.48
CA ASP A 42 -4.86 0.04 1.56
C ASP A 42 -6.23 -0.06 2.28
N CYS A 43 -6.36 0.57 3.46
CA CYS A 43 -7.62 0.63 4.19
C CYS A 43 -8.77 1.26 3.39
N VAL A 44 -8.47 2.28 2.57
CA VAL A 44 -9.46 3.00 1.78
C VAL A 44 -9.98 2.12 0.63
N LEU A 45 -9.10 1.34 0.01
CA LEU A 45 -9.46 0.41 -1.08
C LEU A 45 -10.00 -0.93 -0.60
N SER A 46 -9.72 -1.33 0.65
CA SER A 46 -10.11 -2.64 1.18
C SER A 46 -11.57 -3.05 0.90
N PRO A 47 -12.59 -2.17 1.03
CA PRO A 47 -13.98 -2.54 0.74
C PRO A 47 -14.28 -2.85 -0.73
N THR A 48 -13.53 -2.28 -1.67
CA THR A 48 -13.76 -2.40 -3.13
C THR A 48 -12.67 -3.21 -3.84
N LYS A 49 -11.64 -3.67 -3.11
CA LYS A 49 -10.47 -4.33 -3.69
C LYS A 49 -10.82 -5.59 -4.47
N GLU A 50 -11.68 -6.46 -3.93
CA GLU A 50 -12.09 -7.69 -4.62
C GLU A 50 -12.85 -7.39 -5.91
N GLN A 51 -13.75 -6.41 -5.89
CA GLN A 51 -14.53 -5.99 -7.07
C GLN A 51 -13.62 -5.43 -8.17
N VAL A 52 -12.69 -4.54 -7.81
CA VAL A 52 -11.69 -4.00 -8.74
C VAL A 52 -10.84 -5.12 -9.34
N PHE A 53 -10.41 -6.07 -8.49
CA PHE A 53 -9.57 -7.18 -8.92
C PHE A 53 -10.31 -8.11 -9.90
N GLU A 54 -11.53 -8.52 -9.57
CA GLU A 54 -12.37 -9.35 -10.45
C GLU A 54 -12.63 -8.65 -11.77
N LYS A 55 -12.95 -7.35 -11.74
CA LYS A 55 -13.21 -6.57 -12.96
C LYS A 55 -11.98 -6.41 -13.83
N TYR A 56 -10.81 -6.24 -13.21
CA TYR A 56 -9.55 -6.22 -13.92
C TYR A 56 -9.24 -7.57 -14.56
N ASP A 57 -9.40 -8.69 -13.83
CA ASP A 57 -9.12 -10.03 -14.35
C ASP A 57 -10.07 -10.42 -15.49
N GLU A 58 -11.32 -9.98 -15.45
CA GLU A 58 -12.32 -10.16 -16.52
C GLU A 58 -11.94 -9.44 -17.82
N LEU A 59 -11.42 -8.21 -17.74
CA LEU A 59 -11.33 -7.30 -18.88
C LEU A 59 -9.92 -7.03 -19.42
N LYS A 60 -8.87 -7.36 -18.66
CA LYS A 60 -7.46 -7.03 -19.00
C LYS A 60 -6.99 -7.54 -20.35
N ASP A 61 -7.58 -8.64 -20.84
CA ASP A 61 -7.18 -9.27 -22.10
C ASP A 61 -7.98 -8.74 -23.31
N ASP A 62 -9.12 -8.07 -23.06
CA ASP A 62 -10.04 -7.59 -24.09
C ASP A 62 -10.02 -6.07 -24.28
N ILE A 63 -9.66 -5.31 -23.24
CA ILE A 63 -9.71 -3.84 -23.23
C ILE A 63 -8.33 -3.28 -22.90
N GLU A 64 -7.79 -2.46 -23.80
CA GLU A 64 -6.46 -1.87 -23.65
C GLU A 64 -6.39 -0.82 -22.53
N ASN A 65 -7.46 -0.04 -22.31
CA ASN A 65 -7.50 0.98 -21.27
C ASN A 65 -8.68 0.77 -20.31
N LEU A 66 -8.35 0.30 -19.11
CA LEU A 66 -9.30 0.02 -18.03
C LEU A 66 -9.40 1.15 -17.00
N ASP A 67 -8.66 2.25 -17.13
CA ASP A 67 -8.48 3.23 -16.06
C ASP A 67 -9.80 3.83 -15.56
N LEU A 68 -10.69 4.26 -16.46
CA LEU A 68 -11.99 4.83 -16.08
C LEU A 68 -12.91 3.80 -15.42
N ILE A 69 -12.87 2.54 -15.89
CA ILE A 69 -13.70 1.45 -15.37
C ILE A 69 -13.24 1.12 -13.94
N LEU A 70 -11.94 0.92 -13.73
CA LEU A 70 -11.41 0.51 -12.43
C LEU A 70 -11.49 1.63 -11.38
N ARG A 71 -11.43 2.91 -11.78
CA ARG A 71 -11.73 4.04 -10.88
C ARG A 71 -13.21 4.10 -10.50
N HIS A 72 -14.10 3.77 -11.43
CA HIS A 72 -15.51 3.66 -11.13
C HIS A 72 -15.77 2.53 -10.12
N GLU A 73 -15.20 1.34 -10.36
CA GLU A 73 -15.33 0.19 -9.44
C GLU A 73 -14.69 0.44 -8.07
N SER A 74 -13.56 1.14 -8.02
CA SER A 74 -12.93 1.44 -6.74
C SER A 74 -13.72 2.45 -5.93
N GLY A 75 -14.52 3.30 -6.58
CA GLY A 75 -15.20 4.45 -5.98
C GLY A 75 -14.26 5.63 -5.70
N TYR A 76 -13.02 5.59 -6.19
CA TYR A 76 -11.99 6.59 -5.94
C TYR A 76 -11.28 7.00 -7.23
N ALA A 77 -10.53 8.11 -7.18
CA ALA A 77 -9.71 8.58 -8.30
C ALA A 77 -8.48 7.69 -8.61
N PHE A 78 -8.36 6.54 -7.94
CA PHE A 78 -7.27 5.58 -8.06
C PHE A 78 -7.79 4.18 -7.71
N TYR A 79 -7.01 3.16 -8.07
CA TYR A 79 -7.33 1.75 -7.80
C TYR A 79 -6.04 0.94 -7.61
N ASN A 80 -6.18 -0.33 -7.25
CA ASN A 80 -5.08 -1.28 -7.19
C ASN A 80 -5.51 -2.64 -7.77
N THR A 81 -4.75 -3.16 -8.73
CA THR A 81 -5.02 -4.44 -9.43
C THR A 81 -4.18 -5.61 -8.91
N SER A 82 -3.30 -5.38 -7.92
CA SER A 82 -2.52 -6.45 -7.32
C SER A 82 -3.42 -7.36 -6.48
N ARG A 83 -3.13 -8.67 -6.53
CA ARG A 83 -3.77 -9.67 -5.67
C ARG A 83 -3.40 -9.49 -4.19
N TYR A 84 -2.31 -8.79 -3.90
CA TYR A 84 -1.83 -8.54 -2.55
C TYR A 84 -2.56 -7.36 -1.92
N ASP A 85 -2.82 -7.43 -0.62
CA ASP A 85 -3.10 -6.32 0.30
C ASP A 85 -2.16 -6.46 1.50
N PHE A 86 -2.18 -5.50 2.42
CA PHE A 86 -1.31 -5.57 3.60
C PHE A 86 -1.47 -6.83 4.44
N GLY A 87 -2.65 -7.46 4.46
CA GLY A 87 -2.85 -8.74 5.11
C GLY A 87 -2.16 -9.87 4.35
N ARG A 88 -2.48 -10.00 3.05
CA ARG A 88 -1.95 -11.05 2.17
C ARG A 88 -0.44 -10.96 1.95
N LEU A 89 0.17 -9.78 2.08
CA LEU A 89 1.62 -9.62 2.05
C LEU A 89 2.33 -10.45 3.13
N LEU A 90 1.66 -10.67 4.27
CA LEU A 90 2.22 -11.42 5.40
C LEU A 90 2.09 -12.95 5.24
N ASP A 91 1.33 -13.42 4.25
CA ASP A 91 1.12 -14.85 4.01
C ASP A 91 2.35 -15.53 3.38
N ASP A 92 3.25 -14.76 2.75
CA ASP A 92 4.53 -15.25 2.22
C ASP A 92 5.70 -14.32 2.57
N PRO A 93 6.18 -14.37 3.82
CA PRO A 93 7.27 -13.51 4.30
C PRO A 93 8.59 -13.72 3.54
N SER A 94 8.82 -14.91 2.98
CA SER A 94 10.06 -15.23 2.26
C SER A 94 10.19 -14.44 0.96
N ASN A 95 9.05 -14.06 0.36
CA ASN A 95 9.00 -13.25 -0.86
C ASN A 95 8.48 -11.82 -0.61
N ILE A 96 8.51 -11.34 0.64
CA ILE A 96 7.89 -10.06 1.03
C ILE A 96 8.31 -8.88 0.15
N GLN A 97 9.59 -8.81 -0.23
CA GLN A 97 10.09 -7.75 -1.10
C GLN A 97 9.43 -7.79 -2.48
N LYS A 98 9.37 -8.97 -3.10
CA LYS A 98 8.76 -9.16 -4.42
C LYS A 98 7.26 -8.87 -4.37
N ASN A 99 6.58 -9.35 -3.34
CA ASN A 99 5.14 -9.19 -3.17
C ASN A 99 4.78 -7.72 -2.90
N LEU A 100 5.60 -7.00 -2.13
CA LEU A 100 5.42 -5.56 -1.89
C LEU A 100 5.63 -4.74 -3.18
N ILE A 101 6.63 -5.09 -3.99
CA ILE A 101 6.86 -4.44 -5.28
C ILE A 101 5.68 -4.69 -6.23
N ASP A 102 5.16 -5.91 -6.29
CA ASP A 102 3.95 -6.23 -7.06
C ASP A 102 2.74 -5.41 -6.59
N TYR A 103 2.54 -5.33 -5.27
CA TYR A 103 1.49 -4.52 -4.65
C TYR A 103 1.58 -3.05 -5.05
N ILE A 104 2.77 -2.45 -4.99
CA ILE A 104 3.00 -1.04 -5.36
C ILE A 104 2.78 -0.85 -6.87
N ASN A 105 3.28 -1.76 -7.70
CA ASN A 105 3.14 -1.69 -9.15
C ASN A 105 1.71 -1.89 -9.63
N GLY A 106 0.85 -2.54 -8.83
CA GLY A 106 -0.57 -2.71 -9.12
C GLY A 106 -1.41 -1.44 -8.95
N PHE A 107 -0.87 -0.35 -8.39
CA PHE A 107 -1.61 0.90 -8.29
C PHE A 107 -1.79 1.58 -9.66
N SER A 108 -2.87 2.34 -9.80
CA SER A 108 -3.07 3.22 -10.96
C SER A 108 -1.91 4.21 -11.12
N GLU A 109 -1.63 4.63 -12.35
CA GLU A 109 -0.46 5.47 -12.70
C GLU A 109 -0.33 6.72 -11.82
N ASN A 110 -1.43 7.46 -11.64
CA ASN A 110 -1.46 8.64 -10.78
C ASN A 110 -1.09 8.35 -9.31
N MET A 111 -1.41 7.17 -8.80
CA MET A 111 -1.06 6.80 -7.43
C MET A 111 0.38 6.30 -7.35
N ARG A 112 0.88 5.59 -8.37
CA ARG A 112 2.31 5.21 -8.47
C ARG A 112 3.20 6.45 -8.48
N ASP A 113 2.85 7.48 -9.26
CA ASP A 113 3.58 8.76 -9.27
C ASP A 113 3.67 9.43 -7.89
N ILE A 114 2.64 9.26 -7.06
CA ILE A 114 2.62 9.77 -5.68
C ILE A 114 3.51 8.91 -4.79
N LEU A 115 3.40 7.58 -4.88
CA LEU A 115 4.19 6.63 -4.09
C LEU A 115 5.69 6.72 -4.42
N ASP A 116 6.06 6.94 -5.67
CA ASP A 116 7.46 7.09 -6.11
C ASP A 116 8.16 8.28 -5.45
N ARG A 117 7.41 9.33 -5.08
CA ARG A 117 7.96 10.49 -4.35
C ARG A 117 8.42 10.13 -2.95
N PHE A 118 7.89 9.05 -2.38
CA PHE A 118 8.30 8.53 -1.07
C PHE A 118 9.52 7.60 -1.16
N LYS A 119 10.00 7.25 -2.37
CA LYS A 119 11.19 6.41 -2.62
C LYS A 119 11.15 5.07 -1.86
N ILE A 120 10.02 4.38 -1.97
CA ILE A 120 9.76 3.07 -1.36
C ILE A 120 10.56 1.98 -2.07
#